data_AF-A0A257ETD9-F1
#
_entry.id   AF-A0A257ETD9-F1
#
_cell.length_a   1.000
_cell.length_b   1.000
_cell.length_c   1.000
_cell.angle_alpha   90.00
_cell.angle_beta   90.00
_cell.angle_gamma   90.00
#
_symmetry.space_group_name_H-M   'P 1'
#
loop_
_entity.id
_entity.type
_entity.pdbx_description
1 polymer ?
#
loop_
_entity_poly.entity_id
_entity_poly.type
_entity_poly.pdbx_seq_one_letter_code
_entity_poly.pdbx_strand_id
1 'polypeptide(L)' 'MKTPIVALFVLAGLSATPLFAQAQRPDTEFCAKMRARDPGGICTPKGEYVTAEKVYLPDGKIINRTTGG' A
#
# COMPACT_ATOMS: atom_id res chain seq x y z
N MET A 1 45.95 17.32 23.22
CA MET A 1 44.87 18.22 22.77
C MET A 1 44.78 18.13 21.25
N LYS A 2 43.55 18.09 20.70
CA LYS A 2 43.18 18.23 19.26
C LYS A 2 43.68 17.09 18.34
N THR A 3 42.88 16.35 17.58
CA THR A 3 41.46 16.43 17.19
C THR A 3 41.13 15.10 16.49
N PRO A 4 40.04 14.37 16.83
CA PRO A 4 39.47 13.38 15.93
C PRO A 4 38.41 14.07 15.04
N ILE A 5 37.89 13.35 14.03
CA ILE A 5 36.77 13.69 13.12
C ILE A 5 37.26 14.14 11.73
N VAL A 6 37.27 13.21 10.77
CA VAL A 6 36.35 13.19 9.61
C VAL A 6 36.43 11.78 9.01
N ALA A 7 35.48 10.91 9.34
CA ALA A 7 35.16 9.75 8.51
C ALA A 7 33.64 9.62 8.53
N LEU A 8 33.03 10.40 7.64
CA LEU A 8 31.62 10.43 7.33
C LEU A 8 31.24 9.08 6.68
N PHE A 9 31.07 8.03 7.48
CA PHE A 9 30.48 6.77 7.01
C PHE A 9 28.96 6.94 6.91
N VAL A 10 28.55 7.52 5.79
CA VAL A 10 27.19 7.49 5.27
C VAL A 10 26.87 6.05 4.87
N LEU A 11 26.37 5.25 5.81
CA LEU A 11 25.68 3.99 5.53
C LEU A 11 24.39 3.87 6.37
N ALA A 12 23.70 4.99 6.58
CA ALA A 12 22.30 5.00 6.99
C ALA A 12 21.35 4.67 5.81
N GLY A 13 21.76 3.73 4.96
CA GLY A 13 21.12 3.37 3.69
C GLY A 13 20.15 2.19 3.77
N LEU A 14 19.74 1.77 4.97
CA LEU A 14 18.66 0.83 5.17
C LEU A 14 17.81 1.33 6.34
N SER A 15 17.14 2.46 6.11
CA SER A 15 15.86 2.70 6.79
C SER A 15 14.93 1.55 6.37
N ALA A 16 15.04 0.44 7.11
CA ALA A 16 13.98 -0.51 7.29
C ALA A 16 12.81 0.26 7.89
N THR A 17 12.09 1.02 7.07
CA THR A 17 10.72 1.34 7.40
C THR A 17 10.01 -0.01 7.33
N PRO A 18 9.45 -0.54 8.44
CA PRO A 18 8.29 -1.39 8.28
C PRO A 18 7.23 -0.46 7.69
N LEU A 19 7.26 -0.32 6.36
CA LEU A 19 6.25 0.38 5.57
C LEU A 19 5.01 -0.44 5.84
N PHE A 20 4.23 0.03 6.83
CA PHE A 20 3.13 -0.66 7.48
C PHE A 20 2.80 -1.96 6.75
N ALA A 21 3.41 -3.07 7.16
CA ALA A 21 2.74 -4.35 7.10
C ALA A 21 1.57 -4.21 8.09
N GLN A 22 0.60 -3.35 7.74
CA GLN A 22 -0.77 -3.49 8.19
C GLN A 22 -0.99 -4.97 8.02
N ALA A 23 -1.27 -5.66 9.12
CA ALA A 23 -1.58 -7.08 9.13
C ALA A 23 -2.67 -7.27 8.07
N GLN A 24 -2.23 -7.53 6.85
CA GLN A 24 -3.11 -7.53 5.72
C GLN A 24 -3.73 -8.87 5.87
N ARG A 25 -4.95 -8.86 6.41
CA ARG A 25 -5.80 -10.04 6.45
C ARG A 25 -5.61 -10.72 5.11
N PRO A 26 -5.43 -12.06 5.08
CA PRO A 26 -5.10 -12.77 3.86
C PRO A 26 -6.01 -12.23 2.77
N ASP A 27 -5.42 -11.52 1.80
CA ASP A 27 -6.21 -10.87 0.77
C ASP A 27 -7.07 -11.96 0.17
N THR A 28 -8.37 -11.70 0.03
CA THR A 28 -9.20 -12.59 -0.76
C THR A 28 -8.55 -12.71 -2.14
N GLU A 29 -8.66 -13.87 -2.80
CA GLU A 29 -8.08 -14.04 -4.14
C GLU A 29 -8.50 -12.92 -5.11
N PHE A 30 -9.70 -12.37 -4.88
CA PHE A 30 -10.19 -11.17 -5.55
C PHE A 30 -9.30 -9.94 -5.30
N CYS A 31 -9.08 -9.54 -4.05
CA CYS A 31 -8.24 -8.39 -3.71
C CYS A 31 -6.78 -8.58 -4.15
N ALA A 32 -6.24 -9.80 -4.09
CA ALA A 32 -4.90 -10.11 -4.59
C ALA A 32 -4.79 -9.90 -6.10
N LYS A 33 -5.78 -10.40 -6.87
CA LYS A 33 -5.86 -10.19 -8.33
C LYS A 33 -6.03 -8.72 -8.70
N MET A 34 -6.80 -7.97 -7.92
CA MET A 34 -7.01 -6.55 -8.14
C MET A 34 -5.75 -5.74 -7.84
N ARG A 35 -5.07 -6.01 -6.72
CA ARG A 35 -3.80 -5.35 -6.38
C ARG A 35 -2.69 -5.62 -7.40
N ALA A 36 -2.69 -6.79 -8.04
CA ALA A 36 -1.77 -7.08 -9.14
C ALA A 36 -2.04 -6.24 -10.39
N ARG A 37 -3.27 -5.76 -10.60
CA ARG A 37 -3.66 -4.90 -11.73
C ARG A 37 -3.49 -3.42 -11.41
N ASP A 38 -3.86 -3.02 -10.20
CA ASP A 38 -3.81 -1.65 -9.70
C ASP A 38 -3.24 -1.70 -8.28
N PRO A 39 -1.96 -1.39 -8.04
CA PRO A 39 -1.38 -1.49 -6.69
C PRO A 39 -1.85 -0.39 -5.73
N GLY A 40 -2.62 0.60 -6.22
CA GLY A 40 -3.05 1.78 -5.48
C GLY A 40 -4.35 1.60 -4.71
N GLY A 41 -5.08 0.51 -4.94
CA GLY A 41 -6.34 0.25 -4.25
C GLY A 41 -6.20 -0.47 -2.90
N ILE A 42 -7.23 -0.32 -2.08
CA ILE A 42 -7.34 -0.84 -0.72
C ILE A 42 -8.42 -1.92 -0.68
N CYS A 43 -8.10 -3.08 -0.10
CA CYS A 43 -9.09 -4.12 0.17
C CYS A 43 -9.86 -3.79 1.47
N THR A 44 -11.18 -3.66 1.39
CA THR A 44 -12.05 -3.47 2.55
C THR A 44 -12.22 -4.80 3.30
N PRO A 45 -12.58 -4.79 4.60
CA PRO A 45 -12.88 -6.02 5.34
C PRO A 45 -14.08 -6.82 4.78
N LYS A 46 -14.88 -6.22 3.88
CA LYS A 46 -15.96 -6.90 3.16
C LYS A 46 -15.49 -7.62 1.89
N GLY A 47 -14.21 -7.49 1.54
CA GLY A 47 -13.64 -8.05 0.31
C GLY A 47 -13.86 -7.17 -0.92
N GLU A 48 -14.24 -5.90 -0.75
CA GLU A 48 -14.35 -4.93 -1.84
C GLU A 48 -12.97 -4.31 -2.10
N TYR A 49 -12.65 -4.04 -3.35
CA TYR A 49 -11.41 -3.39 -3.74
C TYR A 49 -11.66 -1.94 -4.12
N VAL A 50 -11.20 -1.00 -3.31
CA VAL A 50 -11.46 0.44 -3.47
C VAL A 50 -10.23 1.12 -4.03
N THR A 51 -10.39 1.72 -5.21
CA THR A 51 -9.40 2.62 -5.83
C THR A 51 -9.86 4.07 -5.70
N ALA A 52 -9.05 5.02 -6.19
CA ALA A 52 -9.41 6.43 -6.21
C ALA A 52 -10.70 6.68 -7.00
N GLU A 53 -10.88 5.99 -8.12
CA GLU A 53 -11.97 6.24 -9.08
C GLU A 53 -13.09 5.20 -9.01
N LYS A 54 -12.83 4.00 -8.50
CA LYS A 54 -13.75 2.86 -8.59
C LYS A 54 -13.73 1.98 -7.35
N VAL A 55 -14.87 1.39 -7.03
CA VAL A 55 -15.00 0.29 -6.07
C VAL A 55 -15.36 -0.97 -6.86
N TYR A 56 -14.55 -1.99 -6.75
CA TYR A 56 -14.78 -3.30 -7.36
C TYR A 56 -15.29 -4.25 -6.28
N LEU A 57 -16.45 -4.83 -6.52
CA LEU A 57 -17.08 -5.76 -5.58
C LEU A 57 -16.76 -7.21 -5.98
N PRO A 58 -16.72 -8.13 -5.01
CA PRO A 58 -16.47 -9.55 -5.29
C PRO A 58 -17.56 -10.21 -6.15
N ASP A 59 -18.76 -9.64 -6.22
CA ASP A 59 -19.84 -10.07 -7.13
C ASP A 59 -19.62 -9.63 -8.60
N GLY A 60 -18.52 -8.92 -8.88
CA GLY A 60 -18.16 -8.44 -10.22
C GLY A 60 -18.71 -7.06 -10.57
N LYS A 61 -19.55 -6.47 -9.70
CA LYS A 61 -20.03 -5.10 -9.89
C LYS A 61 -18.91 -4.08 -9.68
N ILE A 62 -18.95 -3.04 -10.49
CA ILE A 62 -18.01 -1.91 -10.42
C ILE A 62 -18.83 -0.65 -10.15
N ILE A 63 -18.47 0.07 -9.09
CA ILE A 63 -19.08 1.35 -8.73
C ILE A 63 -18.07 2.44 -9.02
N ASN A 64 -18.39 3.38 -9.91
CA ASN A 64 -17.55 4.56 -10.09
C ASN A 64 -17.70 5.47 -8.86
N ARG A 65 -16.59 5.79 -8.22
CA ARG A 65 -16.53 6.84 -7.21
C ARG A 65 -16.59 8.18 -7.94
N THR A 66 -17.74 8.81 -7.92
CA THR A 66 -17.83 10.24 -8.17
C THR A 66 -17.12 10.96 -7.03
N THR A 67 -15.87 11.37 -7.27
CA THR A 67 -15.16 12.28 -6.38
C THR A 67 -15.86 13.64 -6.47
N GLY A 68 -16.87 13.86 -5.61
CA GLY A 68 -17.47 15.15 -5.27
C GLY A 68 -17.87 16.07 -6.43
N GLY A 69 -19.18 16.24 -6.63
CA GLY A 69 -19.71 17.55 -7.06
C GLY A 69 -19.68 18.54 -5.91
#